data_AF-A0A973GQY7-F1
#
_entry.id   AF-A0A973GQY7-F1
#
_cell.length_a   1.000
_cell.length_b   1.000
_cell.length_c   1.000
_cell.angle_alpha   90.00
_cell.angle_beta   90.00
_cell.angle_gamma   90.00
#
_symmetry.space_group_name_H-M   'P 1'
#
loop_
_entity.id
_entity.type
_entity.pdbx_description
1 polymer ?
#
loop_
_entity_poly.entity_id
_entity_poly.type
_entity_poly.pdbx_seq_one_letter_code
_entity_poly.pdbx_strand_id
1 'polypeptide(L)'
;MNDLDKGMTMRNNKMTLRKTDVCKRKKTIAMFLAVFIVLALTLAASSDVSAAGKVKAYGMLTSIEDDGTVIIDKIGYLVSPSVTIRNYRDESILLRDISLPHNVYFEYEYRSEGFMIILIEEVAG
;
A
#
# COMPACT_ATOMS: atom_id res chain seq x y z
N MET A 1 0.99 97.61 -5.34
CA MET A 1 1.83 97.83 -4.15
C MET A 1 0.93 97.95 -2.94
N ASN A 2 0.87 96.91 -2.10
CA ASN A 2 1.32 96.97 -0.72
C ASN A 2 1.27 95.57 -0.10
N ASP A 3 2.39 95.27 0.52
CA ASP A 3 2.82 94.06 1.20
C ASP A 3 2.18 93.87 2.59
N LEU A 4 2.46 92.68 3.14
CA LEU A 4 2.43 92.24 4.55
C LEU A 4 1.12 91.59 5.04
N ASP A 5 1.02 90.26 5.19
CA ASP A 5 1.79 89.29 6.00
C ASP A 5 1.11 88.99 7.37
N LYS A 6 1.26 87.72 7.77
CA LYS A 6 1.06 87.06 9.07
C LYS A 6 -0.27 86.39 9.36
N GLY A 7 -0.21 85.07 9.25
CA GLY A 7 -1.20 84.15 9.82
C GLY A 7 -0.76 82.69 9.76
N MET A 8 0.48 82.38 10.14
CA MET A 8 0.99 81.01 10.24
C MET A 8 0.38 80.32 11.47
N THR A 9 -0.40 79.26 11.26
CA THR A 9 -0.65 78.25 12.30
C THR A 9 -0.62 76.85 11.68
N MET A 10 0.52 76.18 11.87
CA MET A 10 0.61 74.73 11.68
C MET A 10 -0.21 74.04 12.76
N ARG A 11 -1.06 73.09 12.37
CA ARG A 11 -1.45 71.96 13.24
C ARG A 11 -1.40 70.65 12.46
N ASN A 12 -0.45 69.84 12.92
CA ASN A 12 -0.08 68.48 12.56
C ASN A 12 -1.26 67.55 12.29
N ASN A 13 -1.38 67.04 11.06
CA ASN A 13 -2.11 65.81 10.81
C ASN A 13 -1.15 64.63 10.81
N LYS A 14 -1.15 63.94 11.95
CA LYS A 14 -0.54 62.64 12.21
C LYS A 14 -0.96 61.66 11.10
N MET A 15 -0.05 61.34 10.19
CA MET A 15 -0.21 60.22 9.25
C MET A 15 -0.27 58.92 10.06
N THR A 16 -1.48 58.44 10.31
CA THR A 16 -1.72 57.07 10.76
C THR A 16 -1.54 56.14 9.56
N LEU A 17 -0.35 55.55 9.47
CA LEU A 17 -0.04 54.45 8.58
C LEU A 17 -0.98 53.28 8.92
N ARG A 18 -2.08 53.16 8.16
CA ARG A 18 -3.01 52.04 8.26
C ARG A 18 -2.25 50.76 7.91
N LYS A 19 -1.88 49.98 8.93
CA LYS A 19 -1.49 48.56 8.79
C LYS A 19 -2.74 47.76 8.40
N THR A 20 -3.10 47.81 7.14
CA THR A 20 -4.11 46.94 6.53
C THR A 20 -3.40 46.42 5.30
N ASP A 21 -2.71 45.28 5.35
CA ASP A 21 -3.16 44.12 4.56
C ASP A 21 -2.36 42.83 4.83
N VAL A 22 -1.76 42.66 6.02
CA VAL A 22 -0.96 41.44 6.29
C VAL A 22 -1.80 40.26 6.80
N CYS A 23 -3.01 40.52 7.32
CA CYS A 23 -3.80 39.48 8.00
C CYS A 23 -4.60 38.56 7.03
N LYS A 24 -4.98 39.05 5.83
CA LYS A 24 -5.80 38.27 4.89
C LYS A 24 -5.02 37.16 4.17
N ARG A 25 -3.75 37.38 3.82
CA ARG A 25 -2.93 36.41 3.07
C ARG A 25 -2.59 35.15 3.88
N LYS A 26 -2.48 35.26 5.20
CA LYS A 26 -2.17 34.13 6.10
C LYS A 26 -3.33 33.11 6.16
N LYS A 27 -4.57 33.59 6.04
CA LYS A 27 -5.77 32.76 6.10
C LYS A 27 -5.90 31.86 4.87
N THR A 28 -5.51 32.36 3.70
CA THR A 28 -5.56 31.61 2.44
C THR A 28 -4.50 30.52 2.37
N ILE A 29 -3.27 30.81 2.82
CA ILE A 29 -2.17 29.83 2.84
C ILE A 29 -2.47 28.67 3.81
N ALA A 30 -3.01 28.98 4.99
CA ALA A 30 -3.44 27.96 5.96
C ALA A 30 -4.55 27.06 5.40
N MET A 31 -5.47 27.62 4.60
CA MET A 31 -6.54 26.86 3.95
C MET A 31 -5.99 25.90 2.88
N PHE A 32 -5.04 26.35 2.04
CA PHE A 32 -4.39 25.47 1.06
C PHE A 32 -3.58 24.34 1.71
N LEU A 33 -2.89 24.64 2.82
CA LEU A 33 -2.13 23.64 3.56
C LEU A 33 -3.05 22.57 4.19
N ALA A 34 -4.19 22.98 4.75
CA ALA A 34 -5.18 22.05 5.29
C ALA A 34 -5.76 21.13 4.21
N VAL A 35 -6.06 21.66 3.02
CA VAL A 35 -6.53 20.85 1.89
C VAL A 35 -5.47 19.83 1.44
N PHE A 36 -4.19 20.23 1.42
CA PHE A 36 -3.09 19.32 1.06
C PHE A 36 -2.91 18.19 2.09
N ILE A 37 -3.07 18.49 3.38
CA ILE A 37 -2.98 17.49 4.46
C ILE A 37 -4.15 16.51 4.38
N VAL A 38 -5.38 16.99 4.14
CA VAL A 38 -6.56 16.13 3.97
C VAL A 38 -6.40 15.26 2.72
N LEU A 39 -5.91 15.81 1.61
CA LEU A 39 -5.65 15.05 0.39
C LEU A 39 -4.58 13.97 0.61
N ALA A 40 -3.48 14.29 1.31
CA ALA A 40 -2.43 13.33 1.66
C ALA A 40 -2.95 12.22 2.59
N LEU A 41 -3.83 12.54 3.55
CA LEU A 41 -4.47 11.55 4.42
C LEU A 41 -5.44 10.64 3.65
N THR A 42 -6.19 11.17 2.68
CA THR A 42 -7.07 10.34 1.83
C THR A 42 -6.29 9.45 0.86
N LEU A 43 -5.13 9.90 0.37
CA LEU A 43 -4.25 9.12 -0.50
C LEU A 43 -3.46 8.06 0.28
N ALA A 44 -3.16 8.29 1.55
CA ALA A 44 -2.52 7.30 2.42
C ALA A 44 -3.50 6.24 2.95
N ALA A 45 -4.81 6.51 2.91
CA ALA A 45 -5.85 5.58 3.35
C ALA A 45 -6.15 4.47 2.33
N SER A 46 -5.65 4.57 1.10
CA SER A 46 -5.63 3.47 0.13
C SER A 46 -4.32 2.68 0.22
N SER A 47 -3.88 2.37 1.43
CA SER A 47 -3.15 1.11 1.63
C SER A 47 -4.20 0.03 1.79
N ASP A 48 -4.85 -0.34 0.67
CA ASP A 48 -5.33 -1.70 0.54
C ASP A 48 -4.08 -2.57 0.67
N VAL A 49 -3.78 -2.96 1.91
CA VAL A 49 -3.17 -4.25 2.17
C VAL A 49 -4.14 -5.21 1.52
N SER A 50 -3.87 -5.50 0.25
CA SER A 50 -4.53 -6.55 -0.48
C SER A 50 -4.16 -7.81 0.29
N ALA A 51 -4.99 -8.16 1.27
CA ALA A 51 -5.18 -9.52 1.70
C ALA A 51 -5.78 -10.22 0.48
N ALA A 52 -4.95 -10.44 -0.54
CA ALA A 52 -5.26 -11.34 -1.63
C ALA A 52 -5.60 -12.66 -0.93
N GLY A 53 -6.89 -12.99 -0.89
CA GLY A 53 -7.40 -14.09 -0.08
C GLY A 53 -6.67 -15.37 -0.44
N LYS A 54 -6.34 -16.17 0.57
CA LYS A 54 -5.81 -17.51 0.36
C LYS A 54 -6.88 -18.35 -0.34
N VAL A 55 -6.50 -18.96 -1.46
CA VAL A 55 -7.36 -19.87 -2.21
C VAL A 55 -7.00 -21.30 -1.81
N LYS A 56 -8.01 -22.10 -1.51
CA LYS A 56 -7.90 -23.51 -1.18
C LYS A 56 -8.34 -24.33 -2.39
N ALA A 57 -7.56 -25.34 -2.77
CA ALA A 57 -7.83 -26.16 -3.95
C ALA A 57 -7.36 -27.60 -3.76
N TYR A 58 -7.80 -28.47 -4.66
CA TYR A 58 -7.35 -29.85 -4.80
C TYR A 58 -6.90 -30.05 -6.24
N GLY A 59 -5.86 -30.86 -6.45
CA GLY A 59 -5.38 -31.17 -7.79
C GLY A 59 -4.33 -32.26 -7.79
N MET A 60 -3.91 -32.67 -8.98
CA MET A 60 -2.86 -33.68 -9.15
C MET A 60 -1.52 -33.00 -9.37
N LEU A 61 -0.61 -33.16 -8.40
CA LEU A 61 0.79 -32.78 -8.51
C LEU A 61 1.50 -33.75 -9.46
N THR A 62 2.09 -33.22 -10.53
CA THR A 62 2.64 -34.03 -11.63
C THR A 62 4.13 -33.84 -11.86
N SER A 63 4.69 -32.67 -11.49
CA SER A 63 6.11 -32.35 -11.64
C SER A 63 6.56 -31.36 -10.57
N ILE A 64 7.85 -31.43 -10.23
CA ILE A 64 8.58 -30.44 -9.44
C ILE A 64 9.78 -30.04 -10.30
N GLU A 65 9.79 -28.80 -10.75
CA GLU A 65 10.83 -28.26 -11.62
C GLU A 65 12.10 -27.91 -10.83
N ASP A 66 13.24 -27.79 -11.52
CA ASP A 66 14.54 -27.52 -10.90
C ASP A 66 14.59 -26.17 -10.15
N ASP A 67 13.74 -25.21 -10.55
CA ASP A 67 13.61 -23.90 -9.93
C ASP A 67 12.70 -23.89 -8.68
N GLY A 68 12.12 -25.04 -8.33
CA GLY A 68 11.20 -25.19 -7.20
C GLY A 68 9.73 -24.91 -7.55
N THR A 69 9.40 -24.63 -8.81
CA THR A 69 8.02 -24.54 -9.29
C THR A 69 7.37 -25.92 -9.27
N VAL A 70 6.10 -25.99 -8.87
CA VAL A 70 5.32 -27.24 -8.90
C VAL A 70 4.22 -27.18 -9.93
N ILE A 71 3.99 -28.30 -10.62
CA ILE A 71 2.94 -28.41 -11.64
C ILE A 71 1.75 -29.21 -11.08
N ILE A 72 0.65 -28.51 -10.80
CA ILE A 72 -0.61 -29.09 -10.33
C ILE A 72 -1.68 -28.86 -11.39
N ASP A 73 -2.31 -29.92 -11.88
CA ASP A 73 -3.33 -29.86 -12.95
C ASP A 73 -2.89 -29.06 -14.19
N LYS A 74 -1.60 -29.18 -14.56
CA LYS A 74 -0.95 -28.45 -15.67
C LYS A 74 -0.76 -26.95 -15.44
N ILE A 75 -0.97 -26.47 -14.21
CA ILE A 75 -0.72 -25.09 -13.80
C ILE A 75 0.55 -25.06 -12.95
N GLY A 76 1.45 -24.12 -13.25
CA GLY A 76 2.67 -23.90 -12.49
C GLY A 76 2.43 -22.96 -11.30
N TYR A 77 2.95 -23.35 -10.14
CA TYR A 77 2.88 -22.58 -8.91
C TYR A 77 4.27 -22.41 -8.31
N LEU A 78 4.58 -21.19 -7.87
CA LEU A 78 5.76 -20.95 -7.05
C LEU A 78 5.52 -21.50 -5.65
N VAL A 79 6.58 -22.00 -5.02
CA VAL A 79 6.49 -22.53 -3.66
C VAL A 79 7.13 -21.55 -2.69
N SER A 80 6.37 -21.14 -1.66
CA SER A 80 6.90 -20.27 -0.61
C SER A 80 8.08 -20.94 0.09
N PRO A 81 9.17 -20.21 0.42
CA PRO A 81 10.24 -20.74 1.27
C PRO A 81 9.76 -21.23 2.64
N SER A 82 8.62 -20.72 3.11
CA SER A 82 7.95 -21.08 4.36
C SER A 82 6.69 -21.93 4.14
N VAL A 83 6.60 -22.61 2.99
CA VAL A 83 5.54 -23.58 2.73
C VAL A 83 5.52 -24.65 3.81
N THR A 84 4.33 -25.04 4.24
CA THR A 84 4.15 -26.25 5.04
C THR A 84 3.79 -27.40 4.12
N ILE A 85 4.46 -28.53 4.23
CA ILE A 85 4.21 -29.72 3.40
C ILE A 85 3.99 -30.90 4.31
N ARG A 86 2.84 -31.56 4.17
CA ARG A 86 2.41 -32.66 5.02
C ARG A 86 2.04 -33.89 4.20
N ASN A 87 2.37 -35.06 4.72
CA ASN A 87 1.88 -36.32 4.17
C ASN A 87 0.44 -36.61 4.66
N TYR A 88 -0.14 -37.72 4.18
CA TYR A 88 -1.49 -38.16 4.57
C TYR A 88 -1.62 -38.53 6.07
N ARG A 89 -0.50 -38.60 6.80
CA ARG A 89 -0.43 -38.83 8.26
C ARG A 89 -0.27 -37.53 9.06
N ASP A 90 -0.37 -36.36 8.41
CA ASP A 90 -0.12 -35.03 9.00
C ASP A 90 1.33 -34.82 9.48
N GLU A 91 2.27 -35.63 8.99
CA GLU A 91 3.71 -35.46 9.28
C GLU A 91 4.33 -34.49 8.28
N SER A 92 5.18 -33.59 8.77
CA SER A 92 5.92 -32.67 7.88
C SER A 92 6.96 -33.44 7.06
N ILE A 93 6.90 -33.30 5.74
CA ILE A 93 7.83 -33.95 4.80
C ILE A 93 8.47 -32.91 3.87
N LEU A 94 9.47 -33.31 3.08
CA LEU A 94 10.00 -32.46 2.02
C LEU A 94 9.13 -32.59 0.77
N LEU A 95 9.05 -31.52 -0.02
CA LEU A 95 8.34 -31.53 -1.30
C LEU A 95 8.79 -32.66 -2.23
N ARG A 96 10.10 -32.95 -2.22
CA ARG A 96 10.75 -33.97 -3.05
C ARG A 96 10.43 -35.39 -2.61
N ASP A 97 9.89 -35.58 -1.41
CA ASP A 97 9.52 -36.89 -0.88
C ASP A 97 8.11 -37.32 -1.34
N ILE A 98 7.32 -36.39 -1.89
CA ILE A 98 6.00 -36.69 -2.47
C ILE A 98 6.20 -37.51 -3.74
N SER A 99 5.57 -38.69 -3.77
CA SER A 99 5.65 -39.58 -4.94
C SER A 99 4.77 -39.08 -6.07
N LEU A 100 5.38 -38.73 -7.21
CA LEU A 100 4.67 -38.19 -8.37
C LEU A 100 4.16 -39.31 -9.33
N PRO A 101 2.98 -39.15 -9.95
CA PRO A 101 1.97 -38.11 -9.67
C PRO A 101 1.20 -38.39 -8.36
N HIS A 102 0.76 -37.33 -7.68
CA HIS A 102 0.01 -37.44 -6.42
C HIS A 102 -1.18 -36.49 -6.34
N ASN A 103 -2.27 -36.90 -5.69
CA ASN A 103 -3.37 -35.99 -5.37
C ASN A 103 -3.02 -35.18 -4.12
N VAL A 104 -3.14 -33.86 -4.21
CA VAL A 104 -2.82 -32.95 -3.11
C VAL A 104 -3.95 -31.97 -2.85
N TYR A 105 -4.15 -31.65 -1.58
CA TYR A 105 -4.79 -30.42 -1.15
C TYR A 105 -3.73 -29.34 -1.08
N PHE A 106 -4.05 -28.12 -1.50
CA PHE A 106 -3.10 -27.02 -1.43
C PHE A 106 -3.78 -25.67 -1.20
N GLU A 107 -3.03 -24.76 -0.58
CA GLU A 107 -3.40 -23.36 -0.45
C GLU A 107 -2.39 -22.48 -1.17
N TYR A 108 -2.89 -21.50 -1.92
CA TYR A 108 -2.07 -20.52 -2.61
C TYR A 108 -2.63 -19.11 -2.46
N GLU A 109 -1.77 -18.12 -2.63
CA GLU A 109 -2.13 -16.72 -2.68
C GLU A 109 -1.51 -16.06 -3.91
N TYR A 110 -2.14 -14.98 -4.37
CA TYR A 110 -1.61 -14.20 -5.47
C TYR A 110 -0.58 -13.20 -4.95
N ARG A 111 0.64 -13.27 -5.47
CA ARG A 111 1.72 -12.30 -5.20
C ARG A 111 2.16 -11.64 -6.50
N SER A 112 3.00 -10.60 -6.39
CA SER A 112 3.58 -9.90 -7.55
C SER A 112 4.32 -10.81 -8.52
N GLU A 113 4.82 -11.96 -8.05
CA GLU A 113 5.58 -12.95 -8.81
C GLU A 113 4.69 -14.06 -9.42
N GLY A 114 3.41 -14.15 -9.03
CA GLY A 114 2.48 -15.16 -9.51
C GLY A 114 1.72 -15.87 -8.40
N PHE A 115 1.19 -17.05 -8.71
CA PHE A 115 0.53 -17.90 -7.73
C PHE A 115 1.57 -18.58 -6.84
N MET A 116 1.51 -18.30 -5.55
CA MET A 116 2.47 -18.83 -4.59
C MET A 116 1.78 -19.72 -3.58
N ILE A 117 2.21 -20.98 -3.52
CA ILE A 117 1.72 -21.98 -2.58
C ILE A 117 2.33 -21.74 -1.20
N ILE A 118 1.47 -21.87 -0.19
CA ILE A 118 1.80 -21.70 1.23
C ILE A 118 1.54 -22.97 2.05
N LEU A 119 0.75 -23.91 1.52
CA LEU A 119 0.47 -25.22 2.13
C LEU A 119 0.28 -26.28 1.05
N ILE A 120 0.83 -27.47 1.25
CA ILE A 120 0.58 -28.68 0.47
C ILE A 120 0.32 -29.83 1.45
N GLU A 121 -0.76 -30.58 1.25
CA GLU A 121 -1.07 -31.77 2.01
C GLU A 121 -1.38 -32.93 1.05
N GLU A 122 -0.72 -34.07 1.24
CA GLU A 122 -1.06 -35.29 0.50
C GLU A 122 -2.46 -35.77 0.84
N VAL A 123 -3.22 -36.16 -0.19
CA VAL A 123 -4.52 -36.80 -0.02
C VAL A 123 -4.35 -38.30 -0.18
N ALA A 124 -4.83 -39.07 0.80
CA ALA A 124 -4.82 -40.52 0.71
C ALA A 124 -5.52 -40.99 -0.59
N GLY A 125 -4.79 -41.77 -1.38
CA GLY A 125 -5.25 -42.36 -2.64
C GLY A 125 -5.98 -43.69 -2.46
#